data_AF-G9KGZ1-F1
#
_entry.id   AF-G9KGZ1-F1
#
_cell.length_a   1.000
_cell.length_b   1.000
_cell.length_c   1.000
_cell.angle_alpha   90.00
_cell.angle_beta   90.00
_cell.angle_gamma   90.00
#
_symmetry.space_group_name_H-M   'P 1'
#
loop_
_entity.id
_entity.type
_entity.pdbx_description
1 polymer ?
#
loop_
_entity_poly.entity_id
_entity_poly.type
_entity_poly.pdbx_seq_one_letter_code
_entity_poly.pdbx_strand_id
1 'polypeptide(L)'
;RAVPGSRAPDRRGPWPAAPPGTGCRLSCSLPGHELDVRGLVCSLYPPGAFVSVSRDRTTRLWVPDSPNRGFTEMHCMSGHSNFVSCVCIIPSSDMYPHGLIATGGNDHNICIFSLESPAPLYILKGHKNTVCSLSSGKFGTLLSGSWDTTAKVWLNDKCMMTLQGHTAAVWAVKILPEQGLMLTGSADKTIKLWKAGRCERTFSGHEDCVRGLAILSETEFLSCANDASIRRWQITGECLEVYYGHTNYIYSISVFPNCKDFVTTAEDRSLRIWKHGECAQTIRLPAQSIWCCCVLDNGDIVVGASDGIIRVFTESEDRTASAEEIKAFEKELSQATIDSKTGDLGDINAEQLPGREHLNEPGTREGQTRLIRDGEKVEAYQWSVSEGRWLKIGDVVGSSGANQQTSGKVLYEGKEFDYVFSIDVNEGGPSYKLPYNVSDDPWLTAYNFLQKNDLNPMFLDQVAKFIIDNTKGQMLGLGNTSFSDPFTGGGRYVPGSSSGSSNTLPAADPFT
;
A
#
# COMPACT_ATOMS: atom_id res chain seq x y z
N ARG A 1 38.40 49.71 2.45
CA ARG A 1 38.19 48.39 1.81
C ARG A 1 38.11 47.37 2.94
N ALA A 2 36.91 47.07 3.43
CA ALA A 2 36.67 46.17 4.55
C ALA A 2 35.38 45.39 4.29
N VAL A 3 35.42 44.09 4.55
CA VAL A 3 34.42 43.07 4.28
C VAL A 3 33.34 43.08 5.39
N PRO A 4 32.05 42.86 5.07
CA PRO A 4 31.09 42.25 6.00
C PRO A 4 30.83 40.79 5.58
N GLY A 5 30.83 39.77 6.44
CA GLY A 5 30.34 39.72 7.81
C GLY A 5 29.13 38.77 7.82
N SER A 6 29.38 37.50 8.17
CA SER A 6 28.44 36.37 8.23
C SER A 6 27.26 36.60 9.17
N ARG A 7 26.04 36.20 8.76
CA ARG A 7 24.91 35.93 9.66
C ARG A 7 24.36 34.53 9.39
N ALA A 8 24.28 33.73 10.46
CA ALA A 8 23.61 32.44 10.50
C ALA A 8 22.07 32.61 10.42
N PRO A 9 21.32 31.64 9.88
CA PRO A 9 19.87 31.68 9.89
C PRO A 9 19.34 31.21 11.25
N ASP A 10 18.50 32.05 11.86
CA ASP A 10 17.81 31.79 13.11
C ASP A 10 16.61 30.85 12.92
N ARG A 11 16.20 30.26 14.04
CA ARG A 11 15.33 29.09 14.26
C ARG A 11 13.98 29.12 13.51
N ARG A 12 13.62 27.97 12.92
CA ARG A 12 12.26 27.67 12.43
C ARG A 12 11.31 27.60 13.63
N GLY A 13 10.33 28.51 13.70
CA GLY A 13 9.15 28.33 14.54
C GLY A 13 8.26 27.19 14.02
N PRO A 14 7.33 26.66 14.84
CA PRO A 14 6.37 25.66 14.39
C PRO A 14 5.51 26.24 13.25
N TRP A 15 5.30 25.43 12.22
CA TRP A 15 4.47 25.75 11.06
C TRP A 15 3.07 26.19 11.52
N PRO A 16 2.47 27.23 10.92
CA PRO A 16 1.09 27.59 11.23
C PRO A 16 0.17 26.41 10.89
N ALA A 17 -0.74 26.09 11.81
CA ALA A 17 -1.77 25.08 11.60
C ALA A 17 -2.55 25.39 10.32
N ALA A 18 -2.80 24.36 9.51
CA ALA A 18 -3.60 24.49 8.29
C ALA A 18 -4.98 25.09 8.63
N PRO A 19 -5.49 26.03 7.82
CA PRO A 19 -6.79 26.64 8.11
C PRO A 19 -7.90 25.57 8.12
N PRO A 20 -8.91 25.73 9.00
CA PRO A 20 -10.05 24.81 9.05
C PRO A 20 -10.77 24.82 7.69
N GLY A 21 -10.89 23.65 7.05
CA GLY A 21 -11.52 23.49 5.73
C GLY A 21 -10.62 22.92 4.61
N THR A 22 -9.34 22.62 4.86
CA THR A 22 -8.34 22.32 3.82
C THR A 22 -8.13 20.84 3.48
N GLY A 23 -9.15 19.98 3.63
CA GLY A 23 -9.06 18.54 3.37
C GLY A 23 -10.13 18.03 2.40
N CYS A 24 -9.84 16.93 1.73
CA CYS A 24 -10.81 16.23 0.89
C CYS A 24 -12.03 15.78 1.71
N ARG A 25 -13.22 15.95 1.14
CA ARG A 25 -14.50 15.49 1.71
C ARG A 25 -15.24 14.65 0.69
N LEU A 26 -16.20 13.85 1.17
CA LEU A 26 -17.07 13.08 0.29
C LEU A 26 -17.80 14.04 -0.67
N SER A 27 -17.71 13.75 -1.97
CA SER A 27 -18.46 14.44 -3.03
C SER A 27 -19.71 13.64 -3.38
N CYS A 28 -19.55 12.34 -3.66
CA CYS A 28 -20.67 11.44 -3.89
C CYS A 28 -20.26 9.97 -3.69
N SER A 29 -21.28 9.11 -3.53
CA SER A 29 -21.17 7.65 -3.53
C SER A 29 -21.99 7.10 -4.69
N LEU A 30 -21.39 6.23 -5.50
CA LEU A 30 -21.97 5.71 -6.74
C LEU A 30 -22.17 4.19 -6.60
N PRO A 31 -23.38 3.74 -6.21
CA PRO A 31 -23.72 2.34 -6.28
C PRO A 31 -23.93 1.97 -7.76
N GLY A 32 -23.17 1.00 -8.26
CA GLY A 32 -23.27 0.57 -9.65
C GLY A 32 -22.79 -0.86 -9.87
N HIS A 33 -21.70 -1.24 -9.22
CA HIS A 33 -21.20 -2.60 -9.28
C HIS A 33 -21.80 -3.47 -8.18
N GLU A 34 -22.03 -4.75 -8.49
CA GLU A 34 -22.58 -5.73 -7.54
C GLU A 34 -21.49 -6.39 -6.68
N LEU A 35 -20.23 -6.30 -7.13
CA LEU A 35 -19.06 -6.88 -6.49
C LEU A 35 -17.90 -5.87 -6.53
N ASP A 36 -16.78 -6.21 -5.90
CA ASP A 36 -15.60 -5.35 -5.74
C ASP A 36 -15.22 -4.58 -7.00
N VAL A 37 -15.01 -3.27 -6.85
CA VAL A 37 -14.46 -2.42 -7.91
C VAL A 37 -12.95 -2.59 -7.92
N ARG A 38 -12.40 -3.15 -8.99
CA ARG A 38 -11.00 -3.60 -9.06
C ARG A 38 -10.06 -2.68 -9.82
N GLY A 39 -10.59 -1.84 -10.70
CA GLY A 39 -9.79 -0.89 -11.47
C GLY A 39 -10.57 0.39 -11.76
N LEU A 40 -9.83 1.49 -11.78
CA LEU A 40 -10.32 2.82 -12.10
C LEU A 40 -9.30 3.52 -13.01
N VAL A 41 -9.79 4.28 -13.98
CA VAL A 41 -8.95 5.14 -14.82
C VAL A 41 -9.72 6.37 -15.27
N CYS A 42 -9.06 7.52 -15.32
CA CYS A 42 -9.61 8.74 -15.89
C CYS A 42 -9.84 8.54 -17.39
N SER A 43 -10.99 9.00 -17.87
CA SER A 43 -11.30 9.01 -19.30
C SER A 43 -10.96 10.37 -19.89
N LEU A 44 -10.38 10.36 -21.10
CA LEU A 44 -10.15 11.59 -21.88
C LEU A 44 -11.45 12.11 -22.49
N TYR A 45 -12.43 11.22 -22.71
CA TYR A 45 -13.72 11.57 -23.29
C TYR A 45 -14.84 10.70 -22.71
N PRO A 46 -16.01 11.29 -22.37
CA PRO A 46 -16.27 12.73 -22.28
C PRO A 46 -15.39 13.42 -21.20
N PRO A 47 -15.16 14.74 -21.27
CA PRO A 47 -14.33 15.44 -20.29
C PRO A 47 -14.81 15.24 -18.86
N GLY A 48 -13.88 14.97 -17.94
CA GLY A 48 -14.17 14.71 -16.53
C GLY A 48 -14.73 13.32 -16.22
N ALA A 49 -14.93 12.47 -17.23
CA ALA A 49 -15.41 11.11 -17.05
C ALA A 49 -14.32 10.17 -16.51
N PHE A 50 -14.74 9.03 -15.98
CA PHE A 50 -13.84 7.95 -15.60
C PHE A 50 -14.46 6.58 -15.86
N VAL A 51 -13.62 5.55 -15.95
CA VAL A 51 -14.04 4.17 -16.19
C VAL A 51 -13.75 3.32 -14.96
N SER A 52 -14.69 2.48 -14.57
CA SER A 52 -14.53 1.46 -13.53
C SER A 52 -14.67 0.05 -14.09
N VAL A 53 -14.01 -0.91 -13.44
CA VAL A 53 -14.15 -2.34 -13.71
C VAL A 53 -14.33 -3.13 -12.42
N SER A 54 -15.10 -4.22 -12.48
CA SER A 54 -15.45 -5.01 -11.29
C SER A 54 -15.39 -6.52 -11.52
N ARG A 55 -15.36 -7.25 -10.39
CA ARG A 55 -15.58 -8.69 -10.35
C ARG A 55 -16.98 -9.09 -10.84
N ASP A 56 -17.94 -8.18 -10.90
CA ASP A 56 -19.26 -8.42 -11.50
C ASP A 56 -19.22 -8.65 -13.03
N ARG A 57 -18.01 -8.56 -13.63
CA ARG A 57 -17.69 -8.77 -15.05
C ARG A 57 -18.04 -7.58 -15.95
N THR A 58 -18.40 -6.45 -15.36
CA THR A 58 -18.78 -5.24 -16.10
C THR A 58 -17.67 -4.19 -16.08
N THR A 59 -17.69 -3.37 -17.13
CA THR A 59 -16.91 -2.13 -17.25
C THR A 59 -17.89 -0.99 -17.42
N ARG A 60 -17.80 0.06 -16.59
CA ARG A 60 -18.76 1.17 -16.60
C ARG A 60 -18.05 2.49 -16.85
N LEU A 61 -18.60 3.31 -17.74
CA LEU A 61 -18.14 4.66 -18.01
C LEU A 61 -19.06 5.66 -17.30
N TRP A 62 -18.48 6.44 -16.40
CA TRP A 62 -19.16 7.41 -15.54
C TRP A 62 -18.87 8.81 -16.05
N VAL A 63 -19.91 9.60 -16.28
CA VAL A 63 -19.80 10.98 -16.77
C VAL A 63 -20.30 11.97 -15.71
N PRO A 64 -19.67 13.15 -15.57
CA PRO A 64 -20.13 14.16 -14.63
C PRO A 64 -21.59 14.56 -14.87
N ASP A 65 -22.37 14.57 -13.80
CA ASP A 65 -23.75 15.04 -13.79
C ASP A 65 -23.81 16.43 -13.13
N SER A 66 -23.46 17.45 -13.93
CA SER A 66 -23.32 18.85 -13.50
C SER A 66 -24.48 19.44 -12.70
N PRO A 67 -25.78 19.10 -12.93
CA PRO A 67 -26.86 19.57 -12.05
C PRO A 67 -26.89 18.89 -10.67
N ASN A 68 -26.40 17.65 -10.54
CA ASN A 68 -26.53 16.84 -9.32
C ASN A 68 -25.23 16.65 -8.54
N ARG A 69 -24.15 17.35 -8.91
CA ARG A 69 -22.84 17.29 -8.21
C ARG A 69 -22.33 15.83 -8.06
N GLY A 70 -22.54 15.02 -9.08
CA GLY A 70 -22.21 13.59 -9.05
C GLY A 70 -21.83 13.04 -10.41
N PHE A 71 -22.03 11.74 -10.60
CA PHE A 71 -21.76 11.05 -11.86
C PHE A 71 -22.94 10.15 -12.23
N THR A 72 -23.16 10.02 -13.53
CA THR A 72 -24.12 9.07 -14.09
C THR A 72 -23.43 8.05 -14.97
N GLU A 73 -23.97 6.84 -15.03
CA GLU A 73 -23.49 5.83 -15.95
C GLU A 73 -23.92 6.19 -17.38
N MET A 74 -22.94 6.32 -18.27
CA MET A 74 -23.19 6.52 -19.70
C MET A 74 -23.22 5.19 -20.47
N HIS A 75 -22.30 4.27 -20.14
CA HIS A 75 -22.22 2.95 -20.77
C HIS A 75 -21.86 1.87 -19.76
N CYS A 76 -22.46 0.70 -19.93
CA CYS A 76 -22.06 -0.56 -19.31
C CYS A 76 -21.65 -1.54 -20.42
N MET A 77 -20.38 -1.95 -20.37
CA MET A 77 -19.75 -2.85 -21.34
C MET A 77 -19.53 -4.22 -20.70
N SER A 78 -19.71 -5.27 -21.51
CA SER A 78 -19.52 -6.66 -21.10
C SER A 78 -18.82 -7.46 -22.21
N GLY A 79 -17.96 -8.39 -21.82
CA GLY A 79 -17.19 -9.19 -22.78
C GLY A 79 -16.31 -10.25 -22.15
N HIS A 80 -15.84 -10.03 -20.92
CA HIS A 80 -15.09 -11.04 -20.17
C HIS A 80 -16.01 -12.16 -19.67
N SER A 81 -15.50 -13.40 -19.67
CA SER A 81 -16.22 -14.56 -19.12
C SER A 81 -16.09 -14.66 -17.59
N ASN A 82 -15.12 -13.94 -17.01
CA ASN A 82 -14.85 -13.89 -15.58
C ASN A 82 -14.46 -12.47 -15.12
N PHE A 83 -14.07 -12.29 -13.87
CA PHE A 83 -13.84 -10.99 -13.22
C PHE A 83 -12.96 -10.05 -14.06
N VAL A 84 -13.37 -8.78 -14.18
CA VAL A 84 -12.51 -7.75 -14.79
C VAL A 84 -11.60 -7.19 -13.70
N SER A 85 -10.30 -7.22 -13.95
CA SER A 85 -9.28 -6.97 -12.93
C SER A 85 -8.57 -5.61 -13.10
N CYS A 86 -8.49 -5.10 -14.32
CA CYS A 86 -7.79 -3.85 -14.61
C CYS A 86 -8.34 -3.16 -15.86
N VAL A 87 -8.07 -1.86 -15.98
CA VAL A 87 -8.51 -1.02 -17.09
C VAL A 87 -7.48 0.06 -17.40
N CYS A 88 -7.35 0.42 -18.67
CA CYS A 88 -6.68 1.65 -19.08
C CYS A 88 -7.36 2.26 -20.32
N ILE A 89 -7.13 3.55 -20.54
CA ILE A 89 -7.55 4.24 -21.77
C ILE A 89 -6.43 4.17 -22.79
N ILE A 90 -6.77 3.75 -24.01
CA ILE A 90 -5.92 3.91 -25.19
C ILE A 90 -6.22 5.31 -25.76
N PRO A 91 -5.22 6.20 -25.90
CA PRO A 91 -5.42 7.56 -26.40
C PRO A 91 -6.09 7.60 -27.77
N SER A 92 -6.66 8.77 -28.09
CA SER A 92 -7.29 9.00 -29.39
C SER A 92 -6.31 8.84 -30.54
N SER A 93 -6.87 8.45 -31.69
CA SER A 93 -6.17 8.29 -32.96
C SER A 93 -7.09 8.73 -34.11
N ASP A 94 -6.57 8.84 -35.31
CA ASP A 94 -7.36 9.18 -36.50
C ASP A 94 -8.55 8.22 -36.72
N MET A 95 -8.38 6.95 -36.36
CA MET A 95 -9.44 5.93 -36.47
C MET A 95 -10.42 5.97 -35.29
N TYR A 96 -9.94 6.33 -34.10
CA TYR A 96 -10.73 6.33 -32.87
C TYR A 96 -10.57 7.69 -32.17
N PRO A 97 -11.34 8.71 -32.58
CA PRO A 97 -11.15 10.08 -32.09
C PRO A 97 -11.47 10.25 -30.59
N HIS A 98 -12.27 9.35 -30.02
CA HIS A 98 -12.59 9.33 -28.59
C HIS A 98 -11.68 8.39 -27.78
N GLY A 99 -10.68 7.78 -28.40
CA GLY A 99 -9.87 6.73 -27.79
C GLY A 99 -10.63 5.40 -27.64
N LEU A 100 -9.98 4.43 -27.01
CA LEU A 100 -10.55 3.11 -26.72
C LEU A 100 -10.38 2.77 -25.23
N ILE A 101 -11.17 1.84 -24.74
CA ILE A 101 -11.06 1.29 -23.38
C ILE A 101 -10.50 -0.11 -23.49
N ALA A 102 -9.39 -0.38 -22.80
CA ALA A 102 -8.80 -1.71 -22.71
C ALA A 102 -8.98 -2.27 -21.30
N THR A 103 -9.50 -3.49 -21.19
CA THR A 103 -9.74 -4.16 -19.91
C THR A 103 -9.06 -5.51 -19.88
N GLY A 104 -8.46 -5.86 -18.73
CA GLY A 104 -7.83 -7.15 -18.50
C GLY A 104 -8.62 -7.96 -17.49
N GLY A 105 -8.80 -9.26 -17.76
CA GLY A 105 -9.65 -10.13 -16.95
C GLY A 105 -8.93 -11.31 -16.31
N ASN A 106 -9.60 -11.92 -15.34
CA ASN A 106 -9.23 -13.21 -14.78
C ASN A 106 -9.31 -14.33 -15.83
N ASP A 107 -10.09 -14.15 -16.89
CA ASP A 107 -10.18 -15.02 -18.06
C ASP A 107 -8.97 -14.95 -19.01
N HIS A 108 -7.90 -14.26 -18.61
CA HIS A 108 -6.61 -14.15 -19.32
C HIS A 108 -6.66 -13.31 -20.61
N ASN A 109 -7.83 -12.75 -20.92
CA ASN A 109 -8.04 -11.95 -22.11
C ASN A 109 -7.83 -10.46 -21.83
N ILE A 110 -7.58 -9.72 -22.90
CA ILE A 110 -7.72 -8.27 -22.91
C ILE A 110 -8.85 -7.93 -23.89
N CYS A 111 -9.91 -7.30 -23.40
CA CYS A 111 -11.03 -6.84 -24.24
C CYS A 111 -10.82 -5.37 -24.59
N ILE A 112 -11.00 -5.03 -25.87
CA ILE A 112 -10.90 -3.65 -26.34
C ILE A 112 -12.28 -3.15 -26.75
N PHE A 113 -12.71 -2.03 -26.22
CA PHE A 113 -14.03 -1.43 -26.44
C PHE A 113 -13.90 -0.05 -27.08
N SER A 114 -14.87 0.28 -27.93
CA SER A 114 -15.18 1.66 -28.29
C SER A 114 -16.41 2.14 -27.52
N LEU A 115 -16.65 3.45 -27.54
CA LEU A 115 -17.85 4.03 -26.93
C LEU A 115 -19.13 3.75 -27.74
N GLU A 116 -19.01 3.19 -28.95
CA GLU A 116 -20.15 2.94 -29.83
C GLU A 116 -20.85 1.60 -29.56
N SER A 117 -20.22 0.71 -28.79
CA SER A 117 -20.71 -0.66 -28.58
C SER A 117 -20.48 -1.13 -27.14
N PRO A 118 -21.48 -1.76 -26.50
CA PRO A 118 -21.31 -2.41 -25.20
C PRO A 118 -20.51 -3.73 -25.27
N ALA A 119 -20.31 -4.29 -26.47
CA ALA A 119 -19.51 -5.48 -26.71
C ALA A 119 -18.09 -5.11 -27.20
N PRO A 120 -17.07 -5.95 -26.91
CA PRO A 120 -15.71 -5.67 -27.33
C PRO A 120 -15.59 -5.62 -28.85
N LEU A 121 -14.84 -4.64 -29.36
CA LEU A 121 -14.46 -4.55 -30.77
C LEU A 121 -13.60 -5.75 -31.17
N TYR A 122 -12.63 -6.10 -30.33
CA TYR A 122 -11.75 -7.25 -30.49
C TYR A 122 -11.16 -7.67 -29.14
N ILE A 123 -10.58 -8.87 -29.11
CA ILE A 123 -10.02 -9.50 -27.91
C ILE A 123 -8.57 -9.90 -28.19
N LEU A 124 -7.63 -9.41 -27.37
CA LEU A 124 -6.25 -9.84 -27.41
C LEU A 124 -6.08 -11.10 -26.57
N LYS A 125 -5.53 -12.14 -27.19
CA LYS A 125 -5.26 -13.43 -26.56
C LYS A 125 -3.77 -13.71 -26.60
N GLY A 126 -3.22 -14.19 -25.49
CA GLY A 126 -1.81 -14.60 -25.45
C GLY A 126 -1.22 -14.80 -24.05
N HIS A 127 -1.82 -14.21 -23.01
CA HIS A 127 -1.48 -14.55 -21.63
C HIS A 127 -2.03 -15.92 -21.25
N LYS A 128 -1.36 -16.57 -20.30
CA LYS A 128 -1.73 -17.91 -19.79
C LYS A 128 -2.44 -17.87 -18.44
N ASN A 129 -2.57 -16.69 -17.85
CA ASN A 129 -3.22 -16.47 -16.56
C ASN A 129 -3.77 -15.03 -16.51
N THR A 130 -4.46 -14.69 -15.41
CA THR A 130 -5.12 -13.39 -15.16
C THR A 130 -4.29 -12.21 -15.64
N VAL A 131 -4.91 -11.32 -16.42
CA VAL A 131 -4.34 -10.02 -16.77
C VAL A 131 -4.77 -9.02 -15.71
N CYS A 132 -3.83 -8.57 -14.88
CA CYS A 132 -4.12 -7.76 -13.69
C CYS A 132 -3.59 -6.33 -13.74
N SER A 133 -2.85 -5.95 -14.79
CA SER A 133 -2.38 -4.58 -14.96
C SER A 133 -2.29 -4.22 -16.44
N LEU A 134 -2.66 -2.99 -16.78
CA LEU A 134 -2.58 -2.44 -18.13
C LEU A 134 -2.03 -1.01 -18.08
N SER A 135 -1.27 -0.66 -19.11
CA SER A 135 -0.83 0.71 -19.37
C SER A 135 -0.82 0.95 -20.87
N SER A 136 -1.45 2.04 -21.32
CA SER A 136 -1.32 2.48 -22.71
C SER A 136 -0.19 3.48 -22.87
N GLY A 137 0.38 3.53 -24.07
CA GLY A 137 1.37 4.51 -24.50
C GLY A 137 0.94 5.16 -25.82
N LYS A 138 1.87 5.83 -26.48
CA LYS A 138 1.62 6.48 -27.77
C LYS A 138 1.40 5.44 -28.89
N PHE A 139 0.73 5.88 -29.95
CA PHE A 139 0.56 5.11 -31.21
C PHE A 139 -0.10 3.73 -31.04
N GLY A 140 -1.04 3.59 -30.10
CA GLY A 140 -1.76 2.33 -29.87
C GLY A 140 -0.93 1.25 -29.17
N THR A 141 0.21 1.61 -28.58
CA THR A 141 0.99 0.68 -27.76
C THR A 141 0.24 0.38 -26.46
N LEU A 142 0.14 -0.90 -26.12
CA LEU A 142 -0.42 -1.37 -24.86
C LEU A 142 0.57 -2.30 -24.17
N LEU A 143 0.73 -2.14 -22.86
CA LEU A 143 1.52 -3.01 -22.00
C LEU A 143 0.58 -3.72 -21.04
N SER A 144 0.68 -5.04 -20.93
CA SER A 144 -0.08 -5.84 -19.98
C SER A 144 0.83 -6.61 -19.03
N GLY A 145 0.42 -6.72 -17.77
CA GLY A 145 1.04 -7.58 -16.76
C GLY A 145 0.09 -8.70 -16.34
N SER A 146 0.64 -9.90 -16.13
CA SER A 146 -0.15 -11.10 -15.84
C SER A 146 0.42 -11.93 -14.70
N TRP A 147 -0.46 -12.75 -14.12
CA TRP A 147 -0.12 -13.80 -13.17
C TRP A 147 0.69 -14.94 -13.79
N ASP A 148 0.86 -14.96 -15.12
CA ASP A 148 1.72 -15.91 -15.83
C ASP A 148 3.22 -15.57 -15.76
N THR A 149 3.61 -14.62 -14.89
CA THR A 149 4.98 -14.11 -14.67
C THR A 149 5.55 -13.24 -15.80
N THR A 150 4.75 -12.97 -16.83
CA THR A 150 5.20 -12.16 -17.97
C THR A 150 4.45 -10.84 -18.06
N ALA A 151 5.09 -9.86 -18.70
CA ALA A 151 4.40 -8.74 -19.31
C ALA A 151 4.44 -8.86 -20.83
N LYS A 152 3.45 -8.30 -21.53
CA LYS A 152 3.39 -8.31 -23.00
C LYS A 152 3.18 -6.91 -23.54
N VAL A 153 3.86 -6.63 -24.64
CA VAL A 153 3.72 -5.38 -25.41
C VAL A 153 2.90 -5.69 -26.64
N TRP A 154 1.81 -4.96 -26.80
CA TRP A 154 0.87 -5.09 -27.91
C TRP A 154 0.91 -3.85 -28.77
N LEU A 155 0.71 -4.05 -30.07
CA LEU A 155 0.42 -3.01 -31.02
C LEU A 155 -0.80 -3.45 -31.81
N ASN A 156 -1.91 -2.74 -31.61
CA ASN A 156 -3.23 -3.14 -32.12
C ASN A 156 -3.58 -4.57 -31.66
N ASP A 157 -3.81 -5.50 -32.60
CA ASP A 157 -4.20 -6.89 -32.36
C ASP A 157 -3.01 -7.86 -32.19
N LYS A 158 -1.76 -7.36 -32.22
CA LYS A 158 -0.56 -8.21 -32.23
C LYS A 158 0.27 -8.07 -30.97
N CYS A 159 0.69 -9.21 -30.42
CA CYS A 159 1.72 -9.27 -29.39
C CYS A 159 3.10 -9.07 -30.04
N MET A 160 3.72 -7.92 -29.81
CA MET A 160 5.02 -7.56 -30.38
C MET A 160 6.18 -8.09 -29.57
N MET A 161 6.05 -8.13 -28.24
CA MET A 161 7.11 -8.58 -27.33
C MET A 161 6.51 -9.29 -26.11
N THR A 162 7.23 -10.28 -25.59
CA THR A 162 6.98 -10.86 -24.26
C THR A 162 8.19 -10.53 -23.38
N LEU A 163 7.94 -9.77 -22.32
CA LEU A 163 8.92 -9.38 -21.31
C LEU A 163 8.97 -10.49 -20.25
N GLN A 164 10.03 -11.30 -20.31
CA GLN A 164 10.25 -12.43 -19.41
C GLN A 164 11.48 -12.17 -18.54
N GLY A 165 11.35 -12.38 -17.23
CA GLY A 165 12.45 -12.21 -16.29
C GLY A 165 12.03 -12.03 -14.83
N HIS A 166 10.75 -11.77 -14.55
CA HIS A 166 10.19 -11.89 -13.19
C HIS A 166 10.00 -13.37 -12.83
N THR A 167 10.10 -13.69 -11.54
CA THR A 167 9.93 -15.07 -11.03
C THR A 167 8.54 -15.33 -10.45
N ALA A 168 7.70 -14.30 -10.39
CA ALA A 168 6.31 -14.39 -9.94
C ALA A 168 5.43 -13.43 -10.74
N ALA A 169 4.14 -13.38 -10.40
CA ALA A 169 3.13 -12.59 -11.09
C ALA A 169 3.56 -11.12 -11.30
N VAL A 170 3.28 -10.56 -12.47
CA VAL A 170 3.50 -9.13 -12.78
C VAL A 170 2.24 -8.35 -12.46
N TRP A 171 2.24 -7.66 -11.33
CA TRP A 171 1.05 -7.01 -10.75
C TRP A 171 0.90 -5.54 -11.11
N ALA A 172 1.97 -4.88 -11.52
CA ALA A 172 1.93 -3.48 -11.95
C ALA A 172 2.72 -3.30 -13.24
N VAL A 173 2.19 -2.51 -14.17
CA VAL A 173 2.91 -2.09 -15.38
C VAL A 173 2.71 -0.60 -15.66
N LYS A 174 3.75 0.07 -16.17
CA LYS A 174 3.66 1.44 -16.69
C LYS A 174 4.57 1.63 -17.89
N ILE A 175 4.08 2.33 -18.92
CA ILE A 175 4.91 2.82 -20.02
C ILE A 175 5.40 4.22 -19.66
N LEU A 176 6.70 4.49 -19.84
CA LEU A 176 7.26 5.82 -19.69
C LEU A 176 6.98 6.65 -20.97
N PRO A 177 6.51 7.91 -20.86
CA PRO A 177 5.91 8.66 -21.98
C PRO A 177 6.83 8.92 -23.18
N GLU A 178 8.13 9.19 -22.98
CA GLU A 178 9.00 9.67 -24.08
C GLU A 178 10.15 8.74 -24.47
N GLN A 179 10.49 7.75 -23.65
CA GLN A 179 11.73 6.96 -23.85
C GLN A 179 11.52 5.56 -24.40
N GLY A 180 10.26 5.14 -24.63
CA GLY A 180 9.92 3.76 -24.99
C GLY A 180 10.31 2.74 -23.92
N LEU A 181 10.58 3.22 -22.70
CA LEU A 181 10.91 2.40 -21.54
C LEU A 181 9.64 1.92 -20.87
N MET A 182 9.71 0.76 -20.25
CA MET A 182 8.57 0.13 -19.59
C MET A 182 8.98 -0.32 -18.19
N LEU A 183 8.11 -0.12 -17.22
CA LEU A 183 8.27 -0.57 -15.85
C LEU A 183 7.31 -1.72 -15.56
N THR A 184 7.79 -2.73 -14.84
CA THR A 184 6.97 -3.82 -14.31
C THR A 184 7.26 -4.02 -12.83
N GLY A 185 6.23 -4.11 -11.99
CA GLY A 185 6.32 -4.47 -10.58
C GLY A 185 5.69 -5.84 -10.35
N SER A 186 6.31 -6.65 -9.49
CA SER A 186 5.96 -8.07 -9.36
C SER A 186 5.78 -8.53 -7.92
N ALA A 187 5.05 -9.64 -7.77
CA ALA A 187 5.00 -10.46 -6.57
C ALA A 187 6.37 -11.07 -6.19
N ASP A 188 7.38 -10.99 -7.06
CA ASP A 188 8.76 -11.35 -6.71
C ASP A 188 9.49 -10.25 -5.93
N LYS A 189 8.77 -9.21 -5.50
CA LYS A 189 9.24 -8.08 -4.68
C LYS A 189 10.16 -7.11 -5.43
N THR A 190 10.36 -7.32 -6.73
CA THR A 190 11.21 -6.46 -7.55
C THR A 190 10.39 -5.63 -8.54
N ILE A 191 11.02 -4.55 -9.00
CA ILE A 191 10.58 -3.79 -10.16
C ILE A 191 11.63 -3.96 -11.25
N LYS A 192 11.23 -4.01 -12.52
CA LYS A 192 12.15 -4.08 -13.66
C LYS A 192 11.89 -2.95 -14.64
N LEU A 193 12.97 -2.37 -15.15
CA LEU A 193 12.96 -1.44 -16.27
C LEU A 193 13.32 -2.21 -17.54
N TRP A 194 12.53 -2.02 -18.59
CA TRP A 194 12.68 -2.69 -19.87
C TRP A 194 12.92 -1.71 -21.00
N LYS A 195 13.75 -2.13 -21.95
CA LYS A 195 13.98 -1.44 -23.22
C LYS A 195 14.07 -2.47 -24.34
N ALA A 196 13.22 -2.34 -25.35
CA ALA A 196 13.21 -3.23 -26.52
C ALA A 196 13.21 -4.74 -26.15
N GLY A 197 12.43 -5.12 -25.14
CA GLY A 197 12.31 -6.51 -24.69
C GLY A 197 13.37 -6.98 -23.69
N ARG A 198 14.41 -6.17 -23.42
CA ARG A 198 15.49 -6.52 -22.49
C ARG A 198 15.29 -5.84 -21.14
N CYS A 199 15.62 -6.55 -20.07
CA CYS A 199 15.66 -5.97 -18.73
C CYS A 199 16.96 -5.16 -18.59
N GLU A 200 16.84 -3.84 -18.53
CA GLU A 200 17.96 -2.91 -18.37
C GLU A 200 18.35 -2.77 -16.89
N ARG A 201 17.35 -2.90 -16.00
CA ARG A 201 17.55 -2.71 -14.56
C ARG A 201 16.53 -3.49 -13.76
N THR A 202 16.97 -3.95 -12.58
CA THR A 202 16.10 -4.46 -11.52
C THR A 202 16.25 -3.55 -10.30
N PHE A 203 15.13 -3.08 -9.75
CA PHE A 203 15.08 -2.32 -8.53
C PHE A 203 14.67 -3.27 -7.40
N SER A 204 15.49 -3.27 -6.35
CA SER A 204 15.29 -4.09 -5.15
C SER A 204 15.17 -3.16 -3.95
N GLY A 205 14.30 -3.48 -3.01
CA GLY A 205 14.10 -2.70 -1.80
C GLY A 205 12.76 -3.00 -1.12
N HIS A 206 11.71 -3.23 -1.90
CA HIS A 206 10.45 -3.75 -1.33
C HIS A 206 10.67 -5.14 -0.72
N GLU A 207 10.05 -5.37 0.42
CA GLU A 207 10.19 -6.60 1.21
C GLU A 207 9.04 -7.59 0.99
N ASP A 208 8.02 -7.15 0.26
CA ASP A 208 6.90 -7.95 -0.21
C ASP A 208 6.44 -7.48 -1.61
N CYS A 209 5.40 -8.09 -2.12
CA CYS A 209 4.91 -7.97 -3.49
C CYS A 209 4.61 -6.52 -3.89
N VAL A 210 5.12 -6.10 -5.04
CA VAL A 210 4.87 -4.76 -5.59
C VAL A 210 3.53 -4.73 -6.32
N ARG A 211 2.64 -3.82 -5.91
CA ARG A 211 1.23 -3.77 -6.33
C ARG A 211 0.89 -2.62 -7.25
N GLY A 212 1.56 -1.49 -7.11
CA GLY A 212 1.26 -0.28 -7.86
C GLY A 212 2.51 0.42 -8.35
N LEU A 213 2.38 1.09 -9.50
CA LEU A 213 3.40 1.95 -10.09
C LEU A 213 2.74 3.24 -10.58
N ALA A 214 3.41 4.37 -10.35
CA ALA A 214 2.94 5.69 -10.71
C ALA A 214 4.11 6.52 -11.26
N ILE A 215 3.94 7.16 -12.41
CA ILE A 215 5.01 7.98 -13.01
C ILE A 215 4.94 9.39 -12.43
N LEU A 216 6.07 9.90 -11.93
CA LEU A 216 6.20 11.29 -11.48
C LEU A 216 6.81 12.16 -12.58
N SER A 217 7.80 11.63 -13.29
CA SER A 217 8.48 12.31 -14.40
C SER A 217 9.15 11.30 -15.32
N GLU A 218 9.82 11.79 -16.37
CA GLU A 218 10.68 10.98 -17.25
C GLU A 218 11.81 10.25 -16.52
N THR A 219 12.14 10.66 -15.29
CA THR A 219 13.28 10.13 -14.54
C THR A 219 12.89 9.54 -13.19
N GLU A 220 11.63 9.66 -12.78
CA GLU A 220 11.19 9.25 -11.45
C GLU A 220 9.81 8.60 -11.46
N PHE A 221 9.63 7.64 -10.57
CA PHE A 221 8.37 6.95 -10.37
C PHE A 221 8.18 6.56 -8.91
N LEU A 222 6.92 6.30 -8.53
CA LEU A 222 6.53 5.74 -7.25
C LEU A 222 6.13 4.28 -7.41
N SER A 223 6.37 3.49 -6.37
CA SER A 223 5.82 2.15 -6.21
C SER A 223 5.17 1.98 -4.85
N CYS A 224 4.16 1.13 -4.76
CA CYS A 224 3.56 0.70 -3.49
C CYS A 224 3.45 -0.83 -3.45
N ALA A 225 3.50 -1.40 -2.24
CA ALA A 225 3.62 -2.85 -2.06
C ALA A 225 2.84 -3.39 -0.85
N ASN A 226 2.85 -4.72 -0.73
CA ASN A 226 2.30 -5.45 0.41
C ASN A 226 3.13 -5.24 1.71
N ASP A 227 4.35 -4.71 1.63
CA ASP A 227 5.17 -4.36 2.82
C ASP A 227 4.72 -3.06 3.51
N ALA A 228 3.53 -2.56 3.15
CA ALA A 228 2.95 -1.30 3.61
C ALA A 228 3.82 -0.06 3.36
N SER A 229 4.82 -0.14 2.47
CA SER A 229 5.67 0.99 2.09
C SER A 229 5.35 1.53 0.70
N ILE A 230 5.57 2.83 0.54
CA ILE A 230 5.64 3.48 -0.77
C ILE A 230 7.08 3.91 -0.99
N ARG A 231 7.61 3.73 -2.19
CA ARG A 231 9.00 4.10 -2.51
C ARG A 231 9.04 5.01 -3.72
N ARG A 232 9.83 6.08 -3.63
CA ARG A 232 10.17 6.95 -4.74
C ARG A 232 11.51 6.54 -5.31
N TRP A 233 11.54 6.35 -6.62
CA TRP A 233 12.70 5.84 -7.33
C TRP A 233 13.13 6.81 -8.40
N GLN A 234 14.44 6.94 -8.58
CA GLN A 234 15.00 7.41 -9.83
C GLN A 234 15.15 6.22 -10.79
N ILE A 235 14.89 6.42 -12.08
CA ILE A 235 15.02 5.36 -13.10
C ILE A 235 16.43 4.75 -13.13
N THR A 236 17.45 5.46 -12.62
CA THR A 236 18.85 5.03 -12.45
C THR A 236 19.06 3.91 -11.44
N GLY A 237 18.06 3.62 -10.59
CA GLY A 237 18.10 2.56 -9.58
C GLY A 237 18.05 3.06 -8.14
N GLU A 238 18.26 4.36 -7.92
CA GLU A 238 18.30 4.93 -6.58
C GLU A 238 16.90 5.02 -5.97
N CYS A 239 16.77 4.56 -4.72
CA CYS A 239 15.58 4.81 -3.89
C CYS A 239 15.78 6.15 -3.20
N LEU A 240 15.03 7.16 -3.64
CA LEU A 240 15.16 8.53 -3.17
C LEU A 240 14.49 8.71 -1.80
N GLU A 241 13.29 8.14 -1.64
CA GLU A 241 12.46 8.30 -0.44
C GLU A 241 11.63 7.03 -0.20
N VAL A 242 11.31 6.77 1.07
CA VAL A 242 10.38 5.72 1.51
C VAL A 242 9.33 6.34 2.43
N TYR A 243 8.05 6.16 2.09
CA TYR A 243 6.92 6.66 2.87
C TYR A 243 6.25 5.51 3.61
N TYR A 244 5.96 5.75 4.89
CA TYR A 244 5.22 4.85 5.76
C TYR A 244 3.98 5.55 6.27
N GLY A 245 2.90 4.79 6.41
CA GLY A 245 1.66 5.32 6.96
C GLY A 245 0.60 4.24 7.02
N HIS A 246 0.40 3.54 5.91
CA HIS A 246 -0.44 2.35 5.86
C HIS A 246 0.08 1.26 6.79
N THR A 247 -0.83 0.44 7.27
CA THR A 247 -0.54 -0.66 8.22
C THR A 247 -0.80 -2.03 7.63
N ASN A 248 -1.24 -2.07 6.37
CA ASN A 248 -1.48 -3.28 5.63
C ASN A 248 -1.22 -3.04 4.13
N TYR A 249 -1.50 -4.03 3.30
CA TYR A 249 -1.16 -4.07 1.88
C TYR A 249 -1.68 -2.85 1.13
N ILE A 250 -0.79 -2.16 0.42
CA ILE A 250 -1.16 -1.03 -0.44
C ILE A 250 -1.47 -1.57 -1.82
N TYR A 251 -2.68 -1.32 -2.31
CA TYR A 251 -3.18 -1.89 -3.55
C TYR A 251 -3.08 -0.98 -4.76
N SER A 252 -3.15 0.33 -4.54
CA SER A 252 -3.14 1.30 -5.63
C SER A 252 -2.44 2.59 -5.25
N ILE A 253 -1.92 3.25 -6.26
CA ILE A 253 -1.25 4.54 -6.17
C ILE A 253 -1.59 5.37 -7.41
N SER A 254 -1.94 6.63 -7.22
CA SER A 254 -2.23 7.58 -8.30
C SER A 254 -1.64 8.94 -7.99
N VAL A 255 -1.16 9.65 -9.01
CA VAL A 255 -0.45 10.93 -8.87
C VAL A 255 -1.41 12.06 -9.24
N PHE A 256 -1.39 13.15 -8.49
CA PHE A 256 -2.14 14.34 -8.84
C PHE A 256 -1.58 15.00 -10.12
N PRO A 257 -2.36 15.82 -10.84
CA PRO A 257 -1.88 16.55 -12.02
C PRO A 257 -0.66 17.45 -11.78
N ASN A 258 -0.33 17.78 -10.52
CA ASN A 258 0.86 18.54 -10.16
C ASN A 258 2.17 17.73 -10.20
N CYS A 259 2.09 16.42 -10.48
CA CYS A 259 3.21 15.49 -10.58
C CYS A 259 4.10 15.39 -9.34
N LYS A 260 3.57 15.74 -8.16
CA LYS A 260 4.31 15.73 -6.89
C LYS A 260 3.53 15.03 -5.79
N ASP A 261 2.28 15.40 -5.63
CA ASP A 261 1.40 14.82 -4.63
C ASP A 261 0.78 13.54 -5.20
N PHE A 262 0.37 12.64 -4.32
CA PHE A 262 -0.21 11.37 -4.72
C PHE A 262 -1.21 10.85 -3.69
N VAL A 263 -1.97 9.84 -4.09
CA VAL A 263 -2.90 9.12 -3.23
C VAL A 263 -2.61 7.64 -3.25
N THR A 264 -2.91 6.97 -2.14
CA THR A 264 -2.80 5.51 -2.03
C THR A 264 -4.01 4.90 -1.36
N THR A 265 -4.33 3.67 -1.74
CA THR A 265 -5.43 2.90 -1.17
C THR A 265 -4.96 1.52 -0.73
N ALA A 266 -5.49 1.02 0.38
CA ALA A 266 -4.97 -0.18 1.03
C ALA A 266 -6.04 -1.10 1.64
N GLU A 267 -5.59 -2.28 2.07
CA GLU A 267 -6.33 -3.27 2.87
C GLU A 267 -6.65 -2.76 4.28
N ASP A 268 -5.96 -1.74 4.78
CA ASP A 268 -6.25 -1.10 6.08
C ASP A 268 -7.51 -0.22 6.06
N ARG A 269 -8.30 -0.31 4.97
CA ARG A 269 -9.54 0.45 4.73
C ARG A 269 -9.34 1.94 4.59
N SER A 270 -8.10 2.40 4.37
CA SER A 270 -7.79 3.82 4.24
C SER A 270 -7.37 4.22 2.82
N LEU A 271 -7.89 5.37 2.42
CA LEU A 271 -7.34 6.24 1.39
C LEU A 271 -6.42 7.24 2.10
N ARG A 272 -5.19 7.38 1.63
CA ARG A 272 -4.25 8.39 2.14
C ARG A 272 -3.89 9.37 1.05
N ILE A 273 -3.85 10.64 1.44
CA ILE A 273 -3.46 11.76 0.59
C ILE A 273 -2.09 12.23 1.06
N TRP A 274 -1.12 12.19 0.15
CA TRP A 274 0.27 12.52 0.44
C TRP A 274 0.60 13.85 -0.21
N LYS A 275 0.98 14.83 0.62
CA LYS A 275 1.41 16.16 0.15
C LYS A 275 2.76 16.49 0.75
N HIS A 276 3.68 16.96 -0.09
CA HIS A 276 5.03 17.36 0.34
C HIS A 276 5.80 16.28 1.13
N GLY A 277 5.58 15.00 0.81
CA GLY A 277 6.25 13.86 1.46
C GLY A 277 5.63 13.39 2.78
N GLU A 278 4.55 14.03 3.23
CA GLU A 278 3.83 13.69 4.47
C GLU A 278 2.41 13.20 4.18
N CYS A 279 1.87 12.36 5.06
CA CYS A 279 0.47 11.94 5.00
C CYS A 279 -0.43 13.10 5.49
N ALA A 280 -0.94 13.90 4.55
CA ALA A 280 -1.73 15.09 4.84
C ALA A 280 -3.15 14.78 5.32
N GLN A 281 -3.73 13.65 4.87
CA GLN A 281 -5.07 13.24 5.28
C GLN A 281 -5.25 11.72 5.17
N THR A 282 -5.97 11.13 6.13
CA THR A 282 -6.38 9.72 6.09
C THR A 282 -7.92 9.63 6.08
N ILE A 283 -8.50 9.04 5.05
CA ILE A 283 -9.94 8.80 4.94
C ILE A 283 -10.19 7.30 5.02
N ARG A 284 -10.95 6.86 6.03
CA ARG A 284 -11.37 5.45 6.16
C ARG A 284 -12.71 5.22 5.50
N LEU A 285 -12.87 4.08 4.82
CA LEU A 285 -14.12 3.67 4.19
C LEU A 285 -14.82 2.54 4.98
N PRO A 286 -16.15 2.43 4.90
CA PRO A 286 -16.91 1.31 5.47
C PRO A 286 -16.77 0.00 4.67
N ALA A 287 -15.63 -0.20 4.02
CA ALA A 287 -15.32 -1.38 3.21
C ALA A 287 -14.06 -2.08 3.76
N GLN A 288 -13.92 -3.39 3.53
CA GLN A 288 -12.76 -4.15 3.99
C GLN A 288 -11.47 -3.79 3.25
N SER A 289 -11.57 -3.48 1.96
CA SER A 289 -10.42 -3.18 1.12
C SER A 289 -10.74 -2.03 0.19
N ILE A 290 -9.78 -1.13 -0.01
CA ILE A 290 -9.86 -0.12 -1.07
C ILE A 290 -8.90 -0.53 -2.19
N TRP A 291 -9.45 -1.14 -3.24
CA TRP A 291 -8.67 -1.84 -4.26
C TRP A 291 -7.97 -0.93 -5.26
N CYS A 292 -8.60 0.20 -5.61
CA CYS A 292 -8.11 1.05 -6.67
C CYS A 292 -8.45 2.53 -6.43
N CYS A 293 -7.63 3.40 -6.99
CA CYS A 293 -7.88 4.84 -7.04
C CYS A 293 -7.41 5.46 -8.36
N CYS A 294 -8.05 6.56 -8.77
CA CYS A 294 -7.51 7.49 -9.75
C CYS A 294 -7.79 8.94 -9.33
N VAL A 295 -6.98 9.87 -9.84
CA VAL A 295 -7.16 11.32 -9.64
C VAL A 295 -7.63 11.94 -10.95
N LEU A 296 -8.78 12.60 -10.93
CA LEU A 296 -9.34 13.32 -12.08
C LEU A 296 -8.57 14.63 -12.34
N ASP A 297 -8.71 15.18 -13.55
CA ASP A 297 -8.02 16.42 -13.95
C ASP A 297 -8.38 17.63 -13.07
N ASN A 298 -9.57 17.60 -12.45
CA ASN A 298 -10.04 18.64 -11.54
C ASN A 298 -9.55 18.47 -10.09
N GLY A 299 -8.69 17.46 -9.83
CA GLY A 299 -8.14 17.12 -8.53
C GLY A 299 -8.99 16.18 -7.67
N ASP A 300 -10.18 15.78 -8.12
CA ASP A 300 -11.02 14.86 -7.36
C ASP A 300 -10.44 13.44 -7.36
N ILE A 301 -10.60 12.75 -6.25
CA ILE A 301 -10.09 11.40 -6.03
C ILE A 301 -11.24 10.42 -6.13
N VAL A 302 -11.16 9.49 -7.06
CA VAL A 302 -12.13 8.40 -7.22
C VAL A 302 -11.53 7.13 -6.63
N VAL A 303 -12.27 6.43 -5.79
CA VAL A 303 -11.85 5.17 -5.19
C VAL A 303 -12.88 4.07 -5.38
N GLY A 304 -12.39 2.85 -5.61
CA GLY A 304 -13.18 1.64 -5.76
C GLY A 304 -12.85 0.66 -4.65
N ALA A 305 -13.88 0.13 -3.98
CA ALA A 305 -13.73 -0.68 -2.78
C ALA A 305 -14.38 -2.07 -2.91
N SER A 306 -14.19 -2.89 -1.88
CA SER A 306 -14.68 -4.28 -1.81
C SER A 306 -16.20 -4.39 -1.70
N ASP A 307 -16.89 -3.32 -1.33
CA ASP A 307 -18.34 -3.24 -1.19
C ASP A 307 -19.08 -2.97 -2.52
N GLY A 308 -18.35 -2.86 -3.64
CA GLY A 308 -18.92 -2.57 -4.96
C GLY A 308 -19.30 -1.09 -5.16
N ILE A 309 -19.03 -0.23 -4.18
CA ILE A 309 -19.36 1.20 -4.23
C ILE A 309 -18.12 1.99 -4.67
N ILE A 310 -18.33 2.90 -5.62
CA ILE A 310 -17.32 3.90 -5.99
C ILE A 310 -17.59 5.15 -5.17
N ARG A 311 -16.55 5.75 -4.58
CA ARG A 311 -16.67 7.00 -3.83
C ARG A 311 -15.76 8.05 -4.43
N VAL A 312 -16.26 9.28 -4.51
CA VAL A 312 -15.51 10.43 -5.01
C VAL A 312 -15.26 11.39 -3.85
N PHE A 313 -14.01 11.82 -3.69
CA PHE A 313 -13.58 12.78 -2.70
C PHE A 313 -13.05 14.04 -3.38
N THR A 314 -13.36 15.21 -2.82
CA THR A 314 -13.03 16.51 -3.42
C THR A 314 -12.50 17.48 -2.36
N GLU A 315 -11.56 18.34 -2.75
CA GLU A 315 -11.16 19.51 -1.93
C GLU A 315 -12.03 20.74 -2.21
N SER A 316 -12.94 20.67 -3.19
CA SER A 316 -13.79 21.79 -3.58
C SER A 316 -15.06 21.82 -2.73
N GLU A 317 -15.31 22.97 -2.10
CA GLU A 317 -16.51 23.17 -1.27
C GLU A 317 -17.80 23.09 -2.09
N ASP A 318 -17.77 23.53 -3.35
CA ASP A 318 -18.93 23.51 -4.26
C ASP A 318 -19.33 22.09 -4.70
N ARG A 319 -18.38 21.14 -4.74
CA ARG A 319 -18.62 19.73 -5.09
C ARG A 319 -18.77 18.81 -3.88
N THR A 320 -18.62 19.33 -2.68
CA THR A 320 -18.81 18.56 -1.45
C THR A 320 -20.26 18.10 -1.34
N ALA A 321 -20.47 16.86 -0.91
CA ALA A 321 -21.78 16.25 -0.71
C ALA A 321 -22.63 17.04 0.31
N SER A 322 -23.94 16.81 0.29
CA SER A 322 -24.84 17.37 1.30
C SER A 322 -24.49 16.90 2.71
N ALA A 323 -24.90 17.66 3.74
CA ALA A 323 -24.66 17.29 5.12
C ALA A 323 -25.32 15.95 5.48
N GLU A 324 -26.47 15.66 4.86
CA GLU A 324 -27.20 14.40 5.00
C GLU A 324 -26.39 13.21 4.47
N GLU A 325 -25.79 13.35 3.28
CA GLU A 325 -24.95 12.31 2.66
C GLU A 325 -23.66 12.07 3.44
N ILE A 326 -22.99 13.14 3.89
CA ILE A 326 -21.79 13.03 4.74
C ILE A 326 -22.14 12.31 6.04
N LYS A 327 -23.25 12.68 6.69
CA LYS A 327 -23.71 12.02 7.91
C LYS A 327 -24.10 10.57 7.69
N ALA A 328 -24.68 10.23 6.55
CA ALA A 328 -25.00 8.86 6.19
C ALA A 328 -23.72 8.02 6.02
N PHE A 329 -22.70 8.56 5.35
CA PHE A 329 -21.39 7.93 5.21
C PHE A 329 -20.68 7.74 6.56
N GLU A 330 -20.66 8.76 7.41
CA GLU A 330 -20.08 8.65 8.76
C GLU A 330 -20.83 7.62 9.61
N LYS A 331 -22.15 7.53 9.47
CA LYS A 331 -22.96 6.53 10.16
C LYS A 331 -22.60 5.11 9.69
N GLU A 332 -22.49 4.89 8.39
CA GLU A 332 -22.07 3.61 7.82
C GLU A 332 -20.68 3.20 8.34
N LEU A 333 -19.72 4.14 8.30
CA LEU A 333 -18.37 3.93 8.83
C LEU A 333 -18.36 3.62 10.33
N SER A 334 -19.17 4.32 11.12
CA SER A 334 -19.25 4.09 12.57
C SER A 334 -19.83 2.72 12.94
N GLN A 335 -20.59 2.11 12.03
CA GLN A 335 -21.21 0.79 12.20
C GLN A 335 -20.34 -0.32 11.59
N ALA A 336 -19.27 0.02 10.88
CA ALA A 336 -18.38 -0.96 10.29
C ALA A 336 -17.71 -1.80 11.37
N THR A 337 -17.67 -3.11 11.15
CA THR A 337 -17.00 -4.04 12.05
C THR A 337 -15.52 -4.08 11.74
N ILE A 338 -14.69 -3.94 12.76
CA ILE A 338 -13.24 -4.05 12.68
C ILE A 338 -12.84 -5.34 13.37
N ASP A 339 -12.21 -6.25 12.63
CA ASP A 339 -11.61 -7.42 13.26
C ASP A 339 -10.36 -6.96 14.03
N SER A 340 -10.33 -7.24 15.33
CA SER A 340 -9.16 -7.03 16.18
C SER A 340 -7.86 -7.60 15.60
N LYS A 341 -7.96 -8.67 14.79
CA LYS A 341 -6.81 -9.35 14.15
C LYS A 341 -6.36 -8.70 12.85
N THR A 342 -7.14 -7.78 12.28
CA THR A 342 -6.75 -7.08 11.05
C THR A 342 -5.88 -5.86 11.34
N GLY A 343 -4.57 -6.01 11.09
CA GLY A 343 -3.61 -4.97 10.66
C GLY A 343 -3.28 -3.78 11.56
N ASP A 344 -4.16 -3.36 12.47
CA ASP A 344 -4.02 -2.06 13.16
C ASP A 344 -3.98 -2.16 14.69
N LEU A 345 -4.50 -3.25 15.28
CA LEU A 345 -4.89 -3.24 16.70
C LEU A 345 -4.21 -4.31 17.58
N GLY A 346 -3.63 -5.36 16.98
CA GLY A 346 -2.95 -6.44 17.71
C GLY A 346 -3.87 -7.21 18.66
N ASP A 347 -3.29 -7.94 19.63
CA ASP A 347 -4.06 -8.58 20.70
C ASP A 347 -4.59 -7.52 21.67
N ILE A 348 -5.88 -7.18 21.54
CA ILE A 348 -6.52 -6.14 22.34
C ILE A 348 -6.95 -6.72 23.69
N ASN A 349 -6.28 -6.29 24.77
CA ASN A 349 -6.81 -6.50 26.11
C ASN A 349 -7.90 -5.47 26.42
N ALA A 350 -9.15 -5.83 26.13
CA ALA A 350 -10.31 -4.95 26.30
C ALA A 350 -10.47 -4.41 27.74
N GLU A 351 -9.94 -5.12 28.74
CA GLU A 351 -10.05 -4.68 30.15
C GLU A 351 -9.14 -3.49 30.49
N GLN A 352 -8.06 -3.28 29.73
CA GLN A 352 -7.09 -2.21 29.94
C GLN A 352 -7.35 -0.99 29.05
N LEU A 353 -8.40 -1.02 28.23
CA LEU A 353 -8.70 0.06 27.32
C LEU A 353 -9.27 1.29 28.03
N PRO A 354 -8.87 2.51 27.61
CA PRO A 354 -9.38 3.75 28.16
C PRO A 354 -10.88 3.91 27.90
N GLY A 355 -11.56 4.64 28.79
CA GLY A 355 -12.95 5.04 28.59
C GLY A 355 -13.10 6.25 27.66
N ARG A 356 -14.34 6.65 27.39
CA ARG A 356 -14.66 7.72 26.43
C ARG A 356 -14.09 9.08 26.80
N GLU A 357 -13.73 9.30 28.06
CA GLU A 357 -13.09 10.52 28.54
C GLU A 357 -11.78 10.84 27.81
N HIS A 358 -11.08 9.84 27.30
CA HIS A 358 -9.84 10.02 26.53
C HIS A 358 -10.09 10.63 25.15
N LEU A 359 -11.32 10.66 24.65
CA LEU A 359 -11.66 11.39 23.41
C LEU A 359 -11.68 12.91 23.59
N ASN A 360 -11.63 13.40 24.84
CA ASN A 360 -11.49 14.84 25.12
C ASN A 360 -10.07 15.35 24.85
N GLU A 361 -9.09 14.46 24.86
CA GLU A 361 -7.72 14.81 24.53
C GLU A 361 -7.54 14.82 23.01
N PRO A 362 -7.03 15.92 22.42
CA PRO A 362 -6.78 15.96 20.99
C PRO A 362 -5.72 14.95 20.57
N GLY A 363 -5.86 14.40 19.37
CA GLY A 363 -4.82 13.59 18.77
C GLY A 363 -3.60 14.43 18.38
N THR A 364 -2.47 13.75 18.19
CA THR A 364 -1.16 14.35 17.91
C THR A 364 -0.81 14.37 16.43
N ARG A 365 -1.41 13.47 15.64
CA ARG A 365 -1.13 13.30 14.21
C ARG A 365 -2.35 12.82 13.45
N GLU A 366 -2.38 13.12 12.15
CA GLU A 366 -3.44 12.71 11.24
C GLU A 366 -3.53 11.18 11.16
N GLY A 367 -4.76 10.66 11.19
CA GLY A 367 -5.00 9.22 11.11
C GLY A 367 -4.66 8.44 12.38
N GLN A 368 -4.26 9.10 13.48
CA GLN A 368 -4.02 8.43 14.76
C GLN A 368 -5.26 7.65 15.18
N THR A 369 -5.11 6.36 15.48
CA THR A 369 -6.20 5.52 15.98
C THR A 369 -6.21 5.50 17.52
N ARG A 370 -7.39 5.45 18.13
CA ARG A 370 -7.59 5.13 19.54
C ARG A 370 -8.70 4.09 19.68
N LEU A 371 -8.52 3.16 20.60
CA LEU A 371 -9.54 2.21 21.03
C LEU A 371 -10.14 2.68 22.34
N ILE A 372 -11.47 2.69 22.40
CA ILE A 372 -12.23 3.17 23.54
C ILE A 372 -13.16 2.07 24.01
N ARG A 373 -13.16 1.79 25.30
CA ARG A 373 -14.12 0.89 25.92
C ARG A 373 -15.41 1.65 26.20
N ASP A 374 -16.51 1.20 25.60
CA ASP A 374 -17.86 1.68 25.87
C ASP A 374 -18.71 0.51 26.39
N GLY A 375 -18.67 0.32 27.72
CA GLY A 375 -19.29 -0.83 28.39
C GLY A 375 -18.61 -2.16 28.03
N GLU A 376 -19.35 -3.05 27.37
CA GLU A 376 -18.87 -4.35 26.87
C GLU A 376 -18.29 -4.27 25.45
N LYS A 377 -18.42 -3.12 24.77
CA LYS A 377 -17.95 -2.93 23.41
C LYS A 377 -16.62 -2.18 23.38
N VAL A 378 -15.83 -2.47 22.35
CA VAL A 378 -14.64 -1.69 21.99
C VAL A 378 -14.96 -0.92 20.72
N GLU A 379 -14.87 0.39 20.79
CA GLU A 379 -15.05 1.29 19.65
C GLU A 379 -13.70 1.81 19.17
N ALA A 380 -13.50 1.90 17.86
CA ALA A 380 -12.31 2.51 17.29
C ALA A 380 -12.60 3.92 16.80
N TYR A 381 -11.65 4.82 17.05
CA TYR A 381 -11.71 6.22 16.66
C TYR A 381 -10.44 6.63 15.90
N GLN A 382 -10.58 7.55 14.96
CA GLN A 382 -9.49 8.18 14.23
C GLN A 382 -9.46 9.69 14.49
N TRP A 383 -8.27 10.24 14.75
CA TRP A 383 -8.09 11.68 14.79
C TRP A 383 -8.06 12.28 13.39
N SER A 384 -8.91 13.28 13.16
CA SER A 384 -8.85 14.16 11.99
C SER A 384 -8.28 15.51 12.41
N VAL A 385 -7.09 15.85 11.90
CA VAL A 385 -6.44 17.15 12.15
C VAL A 385 -7.24 18.29 11.52
N SER A 386 -7.77 18.07 10.31
CA SER A 386 -8.53 19.09 9.57
C SER A 386 -9.88 19.43 10.23
N GLU A 387 -10.47 18.48 10.96
CA GLU A 387 -11.73 18.68 11.69
C GLU A 387 -11.55 18.92 13.19
N GLY A 388 -10.35 18.68 13.73
CA GLY A 388 -10.05 18.85 15.16
C GLY A 388 -10.87 17.95 16.07
N ARG A 389 -11.27 16.75 15.61
CA ARG A 389 -12.10 15.81 16.37
C ARG A 389 -11.74 14.34 16.11
N TRP A 390 -12.15 13.49 17.04
CA TRP A 390 -12.15 12.04 16.88
C TRP A 390 -13.39 11.59 16.10
N LEU A 391 -13.17 10.88 14.99
CA LEU A 391 -14.19 10.24 14.16
C LEU A 391 -14.33 8.78 14.57
N LYS A 392 -15.55 8.31 14.85
CA LYS A 392 -15.78 6.87 15.08
C LYS A 392 -15.64 6.12 13.76
N ILE A 393 -14.78 5.11 13.71
CA ILE A 393 -14.44 4.35 12.49
C ILE A 393 -14.89 2.88 12.53
N GLY A 394 -15.60 2.48 13.59
CA GLY A 394 -16.21 1.16 13.70
C GLY A 394 -16.25 0.59 15.11
N ASP A 395 -16.91 -0.56 15.22
CA ASP A 395 -16.93 -1.40 16.42
C ASP A 395 -15.90 -2.54 16.24
N VAL A 396 -15.06 -2.78 17.24
CA VAL A 396 -14.06 -3.85 17.21
C VAL A 396 -14.65 -5.14 17.78
N VAL A 397 -14.58 -6.22 17.01
CA VAL A 397 -15.03 -7.56 17.43
C VAL A 397 -13.86 -8.54 17.44
N GLY A 398 -13.89 -9.53 18.35
CA GLY A 398 -13.00 -10.70 18.29
C GLY A 398 -12.02 -10.91 19.45
N SER A 399 -12.16 -10.25 20.61
CA SER A 399 -11.24 -10.43 21.76
C SER A 399 -11.34 -11.77 22.51
N SER A 400 -11.96 -12.80 21.92
CA SER A 400 -12.23 -14.08 22.61
C SER A 400 -11.73 -15.28 21.80
N GLY A 401 -10.64 -15.86 22.31
CA GLY A 401 -9.99 -17.15 21.99
C GLY A 401 -10.45 -17.98 20.78
N ALA A 402 -9.55 -18.18 19.82
CA ALA A 402 -9.37 -19.44 19.08
C ALA A 402 -8.09 -19.40 18.22
N ASN A 403 -7.33 -20.51 18.29
CA ASN A 403 -6.08 -20.82 17.59
C ASN A 403 -6.22 -20.76 16.05
N GLN A 404 -5.44 -19.88 15.41
CA GLN A 404 -4.74 -20.15 14.15
C GLN A 404 -3.62 -19.13 13.94
N GLN A 405 -2.47 -19.62 13.46
CA GLN A 405 -1.18 -18.93 13.38
C GLN A 405 -1.21 -17.70 12.45
N THR A 406 -1.42 -16.52 13.02
CA THR A 406 -0.70 -15.32 12.59
C THR A 406 0.68 -15.36 13.26
N SER A 407 1.71 -14.80 12.62
CA SER A 407 3.13 -14.96 13.01
C SER A 407 3.48 -14.46 14.44
N GLY A 408 2.53 -13.95 15.22
CA GLY A 408 2.81 -13.30 16.52
C GLY A 408 3.66 -12.03 16.39
N LYS A 409 3.89 -11.56 15.16
CA LYS A 409 4.76 -10.42 14.84
C LYS A 409 3.95 -9.15 14.59
N VAL A 410 4.44 -8.05 15.13
CA VAL A 410 3.98 -6.67 14.98
C VAL A 410 4.69 -6.02 13.79
N LEU A 411 3.93 -5.46 12.85
CA LEU A 411 4.48 -4.73 11.71
C LEU A 411 4.92 -3.31 12.12
N TYR A 412 6.20 -2.97 11.92
CA TYR A 412 6.75 -1.64 12.17
C TYR A 412 7.80 -1.28 11.10
N GLU A 413 7.68 -0.09 10.50
CA GLU A 413 8.54 0.37 9.38
C GLU A 413 8.62 -0.65 8.21
N GLY A 414 7.54 -1.39 7.94
CA GLY A 414 7.46 -2.39 6.86
C GLY A 414 8.13 -3.72 7.17
N LYS A 415 8.59 -3.93 8.42
CA LYS A 415 9.17 -5.18 8.90
C LYS A 415 8.34 -5.79 10.02
N GLU A 416 8.24 -7.10 10.01
CA GLU A 416 7.58 -7.87 11.07
C GLU A 416 8.58 -8.10 12.22
N PHE A 417 8.20 -7.67 13.42
CA PHE A 417 8.98 -7.84 14.65
C PHE A 417 8.19 -8.63 15.67
N ASP A 418 8.80 -9.52 16.44
CA ASP A 418 8.10 -10.21 17.53
C ASP A 418 7.53 -9.22 18.57
N TYR A 419 8.24 -8.11 18.80
CA TYR A 419 7.82 -7.04 19.71
C TYR A 419 8.16 -5.66 19.15
N VAL A 420 7.29 -4.67 19.39
CA VAL A 420 7.59 -3.25 19.16
C VAL A 420 7.22 -2.47 20.41
N PHE A 421 8.20 -2.23 21.26
CA PHE A 421 8.01 -1.53 22.53
C PHE A 421 7.90 -0.02 22.31
N SER A 422 7.18 0.65 23.19
CA SER A 422 7.19 2.13 23.27
C SER A 422 8.00 2.52 24.49
N ILE A 423 9.05 3.31 24.29
CA ILE A 423 9.98 3.73 25.33
C ILE A 423 9.87 5.24 25.48
N ASP A 424 9.40 5.66 26.66
CA ASP A 424 9.32 7.06 27.05
C ASP A 424 10.59 7.41 27.83
N VAL A 425 11.39 8.33 27.29
CA VAL A 425 12.72 8.65 27.85
C VAL A 425 12.61 9.65 29.00
N ASN A 426 11.55 10.48 29.05
CA ASN A 426 11.26 11.45 30.11
C ASN A 426 9.74 11.67 30.27
N GLU A 427 9.26 12.01 31.47
CA GLU A 427 7.85 12.42 31.69
C GLU A 427 7.53 13.66 30.83
N GLY A 428 6.69 13.48 29.81
CA GLY A 428 6.30 14.52 28.85
C GLY A 428 7.21 14.68 27.61
N GLY A 429 8.21 13.80 27.42
CA GLY A 429 9.07 13.77 26.23
C GLY A 429 8.50 12.93 25.07
N PRO A 430 9.18 12.91 23.90
CA PRO A 430 8.79 12.06 22.77
C PRO A 430 8.94 10.57 23.14
N SER A 431 7.93 9.78 22.75
CA SER A 431 7.94 8.32 22.85
C SER A 431 8.65 7.73 21.63
N TYR A 432 9.56 6.79 21.85
CA TYR A 432 10.31 6.12 20.79
C TYR A 432 9.88 4.66 20.66
N LYS A 433 9.84 4.15 19.42
CA LYS A 433 9.51 2.74 19.18
C LYS A 433 10.79 1.91 19.10
N LEU A 434 10.85 0.83 19.89
CA LEU A 434 11.94 -0.15 19.89
C LEU A 434 11.41 -1.46 19.30
N PRO A 435 11.66 -1.74 18.01
CA PRO A 435 11.38 -3.03 17.42
C PRO A 435 12.41 -4.08 17.86
N TYR A 436 11.96 -5.31 18.13
CA TYR A 436 12.80 -6.41 18.63
C TYR A 436 12.25 -7.76 18.16
N ASN A 437 13.10 -8.62 17.60
CA ASN A 437 12.81 -10.04 17.44
C ASN A 437 13.46 -10.86 18.56
N VAL A 438 12.81 -11.95 18.95
CA VAL A 438 13.34 -12.91 19.94
C VAL A 438 14.67 -13.54 19.47
N SER A 439 14.94 -13.57 18.16
CA SER A 439 16.20 -14.01 17.58
C SER A 439 17.34 -12.99 17.69
N ASP A 440 17.04 -11.73 18.00
CA ASP A 440 18.02 -10.65 18.01
C ASP A 440 18.71 -10.55 19.37
N ASP A 441 19.97 -10.09 19.38
CA ASP A 441 20.67 -9.83 20.65
C ASP A 441 20.08 -8.58 21.34
N PRO A 442 19.62 -8.69 22.61
CA PRO A 442 19.00 -7.57 23.32
C PRO A 442 19.94 -6.36 23.51
N TRP A 443 21.24 -6.61 23.68
CA TRP A 443 22.23 -5.56 23.91
C TRP A 443 22.54 -4.80 22.62
N LEU A 444 22.69 -5.52 21.51
CA LEU A 444 22.88 -4.92 20.20
C LEU A 444 21.64 -4.13 19.75
N THR A 445 20.45 -4.68 19.99
CA THR A 445 19.18 -3.98 19.67
C THR A 445 19.03 -2.71 20.49
N ALA A 446 19.30 -2.76 21.80
CA ALA A 446 19.30 -1.58 22.67
C ALA A 446 20.32 -0.53 22.23
N TYR A 447 21.54 -0.95 21.84
CA TYR A 447 22.57 -0.05 21.34
C TYR A 447 22.14 0.66 20.04
N ASN A 448 21.65 -0.10 19.05
CA ASN A 448 21.16 0.44 17.79
C ASN A 448 19.97 1.39 17.99
N PHE A 449 19.07 1.06 18.91
CA PHE A 449 17.94 1.91 19.28
C PHE A 449 18.41 3.26 19.87
N LEU A 450 19.36 3.25 20.80
CA LEU A 450 19.88 4.48 21.40
C LEU A 450 20.61 5.33 20.35
N GLN A 451 21.40 4.70 19.47
CA GLN A 451 22.13 5.39 18.41
C GLN A 451 21.19 5.97 17.35
N LYS A 452 20.16 5.23 16.91
CA LYS A 452 19.16 5.68 15.91
C LYS A 452 18.41 6.93 16.40
N ASN A 453 18.13 7.00 17.69
CA ASN A 453 17.31 8.05 18.29
C ASN A 453 18.13 9.14 19.00
N ASP A 454 19.46 9.14 18.86
CA ASP A 454 20.40 10.08 19.49
C ASP A 454 20.20 10.20 21.01
N LEU A 455 20.00 9.06 21.67
CA LEU A 455 19.74 8.93 23.11
C LEU A 455 21.04 8.65 23.89
N ASN A 456 21.07 9.03 25.16
CA ASN A 456 22.26 8.90 26.00
C ASN A 456 22.69 7.41 26.13
N PRO A 457 23.94 7.05 25.77
CA PRO A 457 24.45 5.68 25.87
C PRO A 457 24.40 5.07 27.27
N MET A 458 24.31 5.89 28.34
CA MET A 458 24.19 5.39 29.72
C MET A 458 22.89 4.62 29.99
N PHE A 459 21.87 4.76 29.13
CA PHE A 459 20.62 3.98 29.24
C PHE A 459 20.71 2.57 28.65
N LEU A 460 21.85 2.16 28.10
CA LEU A 460 22.02 0.86 27.44
C LEU A 460 21.60 -0.31 28.35
N ASP A 461 22.14 -0.36 29.58
CA ASP A 461 21.80 -1.40 30.56
C ASP A 461 20.31 -1.43 30.90
N GLN A 462 19.67 -0.26 30.98
CA GLN A 462 18.27 -0.14 31.33
C GLN A 462 17.36 -0.60 30.19
N VAL A 463 17.66 -0.20 28.96
CA VAL A 463 16.92 -0.61 27.76
C VAL A 463 17.11 -2.10 27.47
N ALA A 464 18.34 -2.62 27.59
CA ALA A 464 18.61 -4.05 27.40
C ALA A 464 17.90 -4.91 28.45
N LYS A 465 17.94 -4.52 29.74
CA LYS A 465 17.17 -5.20 30.80
C LYS A 465 15.67 -5.09 30.57
N PHE A 466 15.18 -3.93 30.13
CA PHE A 466 13.77 -3.74 29.78
C PHE A 466 13.33 -4.72 28.68
N ILE A 467 14.12 -4.90 27.61
CA ILE A 467 13.83 -5.89 26.56
C ILE A 467 13.75 -7.28 27.20
N ILE A 468 14.79 -7.69 27.93
CA ILE A 468 14.89 -9.03 28.55
C ILE A 468 13.71 -9.32 29.51
N ASP A 469 13.35 -8.33 30.34
CA ASP A 469 12.29 -8.46 31.34
C ASP A 469 10.89 -8.48 30.73
N ASN A 470 10.70 -7.90 29.54
CA ASN A 470 9.42 -7.88 28.84
C ASN A 470 9.28 -9.02 27.80
N THR A 471 10.34 -9.76 27.52
CA THR A 471 10.33 -10.90 26.57
C THR A 471 10.55 -12.26 27.26
N LYS A 472 10.28 -12.35 28.58
CA LYS A 472 10.65 -13.47 29.47
C LYS A 472 10.58 -14.87 28.82
N GLY A 473 11.76 -15.46 28.61
CA GLY A 473 11.94 -16.93 28.63
C GLY A 473 11.91 -17.69 27.30
N GLN A 474 11.80 -17.04 26.13
CA GLN A 474 12.03 -17.71 24.84
C GLN A 474 13.44 -17.41 24.26
N MET A 475 14.48 -17.35 25.10
CA MET A 475 15.84 -17.44 24.57
C MET A 475 16.10 -18.91 24.20
N LEU A 476 15.98 -19.26 22.92
CA LEU A 476 16.52 -20.52 22.41
C LEU A 476 18.00 -20.58 22.80
N GLY A 477 18.34 -21.60 23.60
CA GLY A 477 19.58 -21.68 24.34
C GLY A 477 20.81 -21.41 23.48
N LEU A 478 21.75 -20.66 24.07
CA LEU A 478 23.15 -20.58 23.66
C LEU A 478 23.75 -21.99 23.62
N GLY A 479 23.60 -22.67 22.49
CA GLY A 479 24.34 -23.87 22.15
C GLY A 479 25.71 -23.45 21.63
N ASN A 480 26.74 -23.69 22.44
CA ASN A 480 28.19 -23.64 22.15
C ASN A 480 28.56 -23.22 20.72
N THR A 481 28.86 -21.94 20.53
CA THR A 481 29.67 -21.47 19.42
C THR A 481 31.12 -21.89 19.68
N SER A 482 31.52 -23.05 19.18
CA SER A 482 32.93 -23.30 18.90
C SER A 482 33.37 -22.38 17.76
N PHE A 483 33.73 -21.15 18.14
CA PHE A 483 34.39 -20.16 17.30
C PHE A 483 35.75 -20.75 16.88
N SER A 484 35.93 -20.94 15.59
CA SER A 484 37.23 -21.30 15.01
C SER A 484 37.87 -20.01 14.50
N ASP A 485 38.97 -19.60 15.12
CA ASP A 485 39.78 -18.44 14.70
C ASP A 485 40.57 -18.79 13.40
N PRO A 486 40.49 -17.99 12.32
CA PRO A 486 41.21 -18.23 11.07
C PRO A 486 42.74 -18.15 11.15
N PHE A 487 43.35 -17.70 12.26
CA PHE A 487 44.79 -17.39 12.30
C PHE A 487 45.69 -18.23 13.21
N THR A 488 45.19 -19.25 13.91
CA THR A 488 46.06 -20.24 14.57
C THR A 488 45.56 -21.67 14.38
N GLY A 489 46.12 -22.36 13.38
CA GLY A 489 45.92 -23.80 13.23
C GLY A 489 46.59 -24.58 14.34
N GLY A 490 46.03 -25.75 14.69
CA GLY A 490 46.76 -26.78 15.41
C GLY A 490 45.94 -27.50 16.46
N GLY A 491 45.75 -28.80 16.24
CA GLY A 491 44.99 -29.67 17.13
C GLY A 491 45.58 -29.82 18.54
N ARG A 492 44.74 -30.35 19.42
CA ARG A 492 45.20 -31.05 20.62
C ARG A 492 44.57 -32.44 20.66
N TYR A 493 45.46 -33.42 20.56
CA TYR A 493 45.27 -34.82 20.91
C TYR A 493 45.10 -34.98 22.42
N VAL A 494 44.12 -35.77 22.89
CA VAL A 494 44.19 -36.58 24.13
C VAL A 494 43.26 -37.83 23.97
N PRO A 495 43.65 -39.02 24.47
CA PRO A 495 43.17 -40.32 23.95
C PRO A 495 42.15 -41.08 24.83
N GLY A 496 41.38 -41.96 24.18
CA GLY A 496 40.96 -43.29 24.65
C GLY A 496 39.89 -43.41 25.75
N SER A 497 38.71 -43.91 25.40
CA SER A 497 38.10 -45.10 26.04
C SER A 497 36.90 -45.61 25.24
N SER A 498 36.82 -46.93 25.14
CA SER A 498 36.09 -47.77 24.19
C SER A 498 34.65 -48.15 24.57
N SER A 499 33.92 -48.61 23.54
CA SER A 499 33.01 -49.78 23.48
C SER A 499 31.48 -49.59 23.55
N GLY A 500 30.80 -50.28 22.62
CA GLY A 500 29.36 -50.64 22.62
C GLY A 500 28.59 -50.11 21.40
N SER A 501 28.60 -50.79 20.24
CA SER A 501 27.50 -51.65 19.70
C SER A 501 26.12 -50.98 19.65
N SER A 502 25.28 -51.04 18.62
CA SER A 502 25.22 -51.68 17.30
C SER A 502 23.83 -51.33 16.74
N ASN A 503 23.71 -50.96 15.45
CA ASN A 503 22.66 -51.37 14.49
C ASN A 503 22.42 -50.31 13.38
N THR A 504 23.02 -50.59 12.23
CA THR A 504 22.40 -50.68 10.88
C THR A 504 21.10 -49.93 10.57
N LEU A 505 21.22 -48.82 9.79
CA LEU A 505 20.73 -48.55 8.40
C LEU A 505 19.39 -49.14 7.90
N PRO A 506 18.72 -48.56 6.85
CA PRO A 506 19.23 -47.58 5.87
C PRO A 506 18.31 -46.39 5.52
N ALA A 507 18.93 -45.43 4.84
CA ALA A 507 18.31 -44.35 4.08
C ALA A 507 17.52 -44.86 2.85
N ALA A 508 16.50 -44.10 2.45
CA ALA A 508 15.90 -44.15 1.12
C ALA A 508 15.61 -42.72 0.61
N ASP A 509 15.84 -42.59 -0.70
CA ASP A 509 15.96 -41.46 -1.62
C ASP A 509 14.65 -40.65 -1.86
N PRO A 510 14.70 -39.31 -2.05
CA PRO A 510 13.50 -38.51 -2.30
C PRO A 510 13.35 -38.11 -3.78
N PHE A 511 12.74 -38.97 -4.60
CA PHE A 511 12.04 -38.56 -5.83
C PHE A 511 10.96 -39.59 -6.22
N THR A 512 9.78 -39.45 -5.62
CA THR A 512 8.46 -39.75 -6.22
C THR A 512 7.40 -38.91 -5.52
#